data_AF-V6M6B8-F1
#
_entry.id   AF-V6M6B8-F1
#
_cell.length_a   1.000
_cell.length_b   1.000
_cell.length_c   1.000
_cell.angle_alpha   90.00
_cell.angle_beta   90.00
_cell.angle_gamma   90.00
#
_symmetry.space_group_name_H-M   'P 1'
#
loop_
_entity.id
_entity.type
_entity.pdbx_description
1 polymer ?
#
loop_
_entity_poly.entity_id
_entity_poly.type
_entity_poly.pdbx_seq_one_letter_code
_entity_poly.pdbx_strand_id
1 'polypeptide(L)'
;MKFIIISILITIVILHGCSNSKENQYFRPTQKQVDEFIIDHGITPLETKQFENYTMVVYETPTVEGYFILWTNENGDLKSTHSEMASRLNNGPISVMFNEKPAYVILIIHEKVLLKKTKKIQLLFTNNEIIESEDINKAMIVLQSNDNISTLEKIVLFDENGQKLLEEQF
;
A
#
# COMPACT_ATOMS: atom_id res chain seq x y z
N MET A 1 -57.56 32.04 -7.53
CA MET A 1 -56.12 32.38 -7.68
C MET A 1 -55.28 32.38 -6.39
N LYS A 2 -55.83 32.06 -5.20
CA LYS A 2 -55.04 32.01 -3.94
C LYS A 2 -54.55 30.61 -3.53
N PHE A 3 -55.08 29.54 -4.14
CA PHE A 3 -54.73 28.16 -3.79
C PHE A 3 -53.57 27.55 -4.61
N ILE A 4 -53.12 28.22 -5.67
CA ILE A 4 -52.03 27.73 -6.53
C ILE A 4 -50.64 28.06 -5.93
N ILE A 5 -50.55 29.12 -5.12
CA ILE A 5 -49.28 29.61 -4.56
C ILE A 5 -48.78 28.71 -3.42
N ILE A 6 -49.68 28.05 -2.68
CA ILE A 6 -49.31 27.16 -1.57
C ILE A 6 -48.73 25.84 -2.07
N SER A 7 -49.13 25.38 -3.26
CA SER A 7 -48.64 24.12 -3.84
C SER A 7 -47.21 24.21 -4.38
N ILE A 8 -46.72 25.41 -4.68
CA ILE A 8 -45.35 25.64 -5.20
C ILE A 8 -44.32 25.75 -4.05
N LEU A 9 -44.76 26.10 -2.83
CA LEU A 9 -43.84 26.24 -1.70
C LEU A 9 -43.42 24.89 -1.09
N ILE A 10 -44.22 23.83 -1.26
CA ILE A 10 -43.96 22.50 -0.65
C ILE A 10 -43.00 21.65 -1.50
N THR A 11 -42.92 21.89 -2.82
CA THR A 11 -42.02 21.15 -3.71
C THR A 11 -40.56 21.62 -3.68
N ILE A 12 -40.27 22.82 -3.17
CA ILE A 12 -38.89 23.36 -3.12
C ILE A 12 -38.09 22.79 -1.91
N VAL A 13 -38.77 22.26 -0.89
CA VAL A 13 -38.10 21.73 0.32
C VAL A 13 -37.52 20.33 0.11
N ILE A 14 -37.94 19.58 -0.91
CA ILE A 14 -37.49 18.19 -1.15
C ILE A 14 -36.15 18.12 -1.92
N LEU A 15 -35.67 19.25 -2.48
CA LEU A 15 -34.44 19.28 -3.29
C LEU A 15 -33.21 19.84 -2.56
N HIS A 16 -33.34 20.20 -1.28
CA HIS A 16 -32.20 20.57 -0.43
C HIS A 16 -31.83 19.44 0.54
N GLY A 17 -32.00 18.19 0.10
CA GLY A 17 -31.24 17.09 0.67
C GLY A 17 -29.79 17.29 0.27
N CYS A 18 -29.07 18.13 1.03
CA CYS A 18 -27.62 18.23 0.98
C CYS A 18 -27.07 16.81 0.92
N SER A 19 -26.52 16.43 -0.23
CA SER A 19 -25.59 15.33 -0.30
C SER A 19 -24.36 15.79 0.50
N ASN A 20 -24.44 15.67 1.83
CA ASN A 20 -23.27 15.38 2.62
C ASN A 20 -22.88 13.98 2.19
N SER A 21 -22.24 13.86 1.02
CA SER A 21 -21.26 12.80 0.82
C SER A 21 -20.26 13.06 1.93
N LYS A 22 -20.49 12.45 3.09
CA LYS A 22 -19.42 12.16 4.01
C LYS A 22 -18.41 11.44 3.13
N GLU A 23 -17.30 12.11 2.81
CA GLU A 23 -16.09 11.40 2.44
C GLU A 23 -15.99 10.27 3.44
N ASN A 24 -16.09 9.02 2.99
CA ASN A 24 -15.96 7.87 3.87
C ASN A 24 -14.63 8.06 4.60
N GLN A 25 -14.67 8.48 5.87
CA GLN A 25 -13.46 8.73 6.61
C GLN A 25 -12.86 7.36 6.91
N TYR A 26 -11.75 7.07 6.24
CA TYR A 26 -10.96 5.87 6.50
C TYR A 26 -9.95 6.21 7.59
N PHE A 27 -9.91 5.38 8.63
CA PHE A 27 -9.00 5.58 9.76
C PHE A 27 -8.01 4.43 9.83
N ARG A 28 -6.79 4.71 10.30
CA ARG A 28 -5.82 3.66 10.58
C ARG A 28 -6.33 2.77 11.72
N PRO A 29 -6.26 1.43 11.60
CA PRO A 29 -6.61 0.52 12.69
C PRO A 29 -5.66 0.67 13.89
N THR A 30 -6.13 0.30 15.07
CA THR A 30 -5.26 0.16 16.24
C THR A 30 -4.29 -1.01 16.06
N GLN A 31 -3.14 -0.98 16.74
CA GLN A 31 -2.19 -2.10 16.72
C GLN A 31 -2.86 -3.41 17.16
N LYS A 32 -3.73 -3.35 18.17
CA LYS A 32 -4.50 -4.51 18.63
C LYS A 32 -5.36 -5.13 17.52
N GLN A 33 -6.06 -4.31 16.72
CA GLN A 33 -6.86 -4.80 15.59
C GLN A 33 -5.99 -5.43 14.49
N VAL A 34 -4.79 -4.88 14.26
CA VAL A 34 -3.83 -5.44 13.31
C VAL A 34 -3.31 -6.80 13.82
N ASP A 35 -2.97 -6.89 15.09
CA ASP A 35 -2.47 -8.14 15.71
C ASP A 35 -3.55 -9.23 15.69
N GLU A 36 -4.79 -8.89 16.07
CA GLU A 36 -5.94 -9.80 15.98
C GLU A 36 -6.17 -10.27 14.55
N PHE A 37 -6.12 -9.36 13.57
CA PHE A 37 -6.23 -9.73 12.15
C PHE A 37 -5.13 -10.70 11.71
N ILE A 38 -3.87 -10.44 12.08
CA ILE A 38 -2.72 -11.29 11.74
C ILE A 38 -2.90 -12.70 12.32
N ILE A 39 -3.35 -12.80 13.58
CA ILE A 39 -3.59 -14.08 14.26
C ILE A 39 -4.74 -14.83 13.60
N ASP A 40 -5.88 -14.16 13.37
CA ASP A 40 -7.08 -14.77 12.79
C ASP A 40 -6.84 -15.32 11.37
N HIS A 41 -5.94 -14.69 10.62
CA HIS A 41 -5.57 -15.11 9.26
C HIS A 41 -4.33 -16.01 9.22
N GLY A 42 -3.71 -16.31 10.37
CA GLY A 42 -2.51 -17.15 10.42
C GLY A 42 -1.31 -16.56 9.65
N ILE A 43 -1.20 -15.24 9.60
CA ILE A 43 -0.18 -14.54 8.81
C ILE A 43 1.12 -14.45 9.64
N THR A 44 2.26 -14.72 9.00
CA THR A 44 3.56 -14.32 9.53
C THR A 44 4.05 -13.09 8.74
N PRO A 45 3.94 -11.87 9.30
CA PRO A 45 4.26 -10.67 8.56
C PRO A 45 5.77 -10.59 8.28
N LEU A 46 6.12 -10.22 7.04
CA LEU A 46 7.47 -9.81 6.68
C LEU A 46 7.73 -8.35 7.01
N GLU A 47 6.71 -7.50 6.85
CA GLU A 47 6.75 -6.07 7.13
C GLU A 47 5.34 -5.61 7.51
N THR A 48 5.24 -4.69 8.47
CA THR A 48 3.99 -4.01 8.81
C THR A 48 4.23 -2.51 8.88
N LYS A 49 3.63 -1.76 7.97
CA LYS A 49 3.83 -0.31 7.88
C LYS A 49 2.53 0.43 8.12
N GLN A 50 2.57 1.34 9.08
CA GLN A 50 1.45 2.20 9.42
C GLN A 50 1.52 3.50 8.62
N PHE A 51 0.38 3.88 8.03
CA PHE A 51 0.18 5.14 7.34
C PHE A 51 -0.80 6.01 8.13
N GLU A 52 -1.17 7.17 7.61
CA GLU A 52 -2.11 8.06 8.30
C GLU A 52 -3.48 7.41 8.48
N ASN A 53 -3.99 6.76 7.43
CA ASN A 53 -5.36 6.26 7.33
C ASN A 53 -5.48 4.75 7.10
N TYR A 54 -4.37 4.03 6.99
CA TYR A 54 -4.37 2.56 6.83
C TYR A 54 -3.09 1.93 7.38
N THR A 55 -3.06 0.61 7.46
CA THR A 55 -1.87 -0.20 7.76
C THR A 55 -1.69 -1.23 6.67
N MET A 56 -0.46 -1.41 6.18
CA MET A 56 -0.12 -2.50 5.27
C MET A 56 0.58 -3.63 6.01
N VAL A 57 0.21 -4.86 5.69
CA VAL A 57 0.84 -6.09 6.19
C VAL A 57 1.32 -6.90 5.00
N VAL A 58 2.64 -6.98 4.81
CA VAL A 58 3.26 -7.78 3.74
C VAL A 58 3.58 -9.15 4.28
N TYR A 59 3.35 -10.19 3.48
CA TYR A 59 3.62 -11.56 3.87
C TYR A 59 4.13 -12.39 2.70
N GLU A 60 4.73 -13.53 3.04
CA GLU A 60 5.18 -14.53 2.08
C GLU A 60 4.99 -15.93 2.67
N THR A 61 4.55 -16.83 1.82
CA THR A 61 4.46 -18.27 2.07
C THR A 61 5.25 -19.00 0.97
N PRO A 62 5.48 -20.32 1.09
CA PRO A 62 6.15 -21.08 0.02
C PRO A 62 5.47 -21.03 -1.35
N THR A 63 4.18 -20.69 -1.42
CA THR A 63 3.39 -20.72 -2.67
C THR A 63 2.94 -19.35 -3.15
N VAL A 64 2.71 -18.41 -2.22
CA VAL A 64 2.20 -17.06 -2.54
C VAL A 64 2.91 -16.00 -1.72
N GLU A 65 3.02 -14.81 -2.29
CA GLU A 65 3.44 -13.58 -1.62
C GLU A 65 2.38 -12.51 -1.88
N GLY A 66 2.22 -11.59 -0.93
CA GLY A 66 1.15 -10.62 -1.03
C GLY A 66 1.14 -9.62 0.10
N TYR A 67 0.06 -8.85 0.16
CA TYR A 67 -0.14 -7.88 1.21
C TYR A 67 -1.62 -7.63 1.47
N PHE A 68 -1.92 -7.22 2.70
CA PHE A 68 -3.19 -6.65 3.08
C PHE A 68 -3.04 -5.15 3.28
N ILE A 69 -4.05 -4.37 2.87
CA ILE A 69 -4.25 -3.00 3.32
C ILE A 69 -5.43 -3.03 4.29
N LEU A 70 -5.21 -2.56 5.51
CA LEU A 70 -6.17 -2.57 6.61
C LEU A 70 -6.57 -1.14 6.97
N TRP A 71 -7.87 -0.89 7.08
CA TRP A 71 -8.42 0.38 7.54
C TRP A 71 -9.67 0.14 8.39
N THR A 72 -10.06 1.11 9.20
CA THR A 72 -11.34 1.08 9.91
C THR A 72 -12.31 2.08 9.28
N ASN A 73 -13.58 1.70 9.19
CA ASN A 73 -14.65 2.61 8.78
C ASN A 73 -15.08 3.53 9.93
N GLU A 74 -16.07 4.42 9.68
CA GLU A 74 -16.63 5.32 10.71
C GLU A 74 -17.19 4.61 11.95
N ASN A 75 -17.55 3.32 11.84
CA ASN A 75 -18.06 2.52 12.96
C ASN A 75 -16.96 1.83 13.77
N GLY A 76 -15.69 1.97 13.36
CA GLY A 76 -14.56 1.25 13.95
C GLY A 76 -14.41 -0.20 13.46
N ASP A 77 -15.21 -0.64 12.49
CA ASP A 77 -15.09 -1.97 11.91
C ASP A 77 -13.82 -2.05 11.07
N LEU A 78 -13.01 -3.08 11.31
CA LEU A 78 -11.85 -3.38 10.47
C LEU A 78 -12.33 -3.83 9.08
N LYS A 79 -11.71 -3.25 8.06
CA LYS A 79 -11.86 -3.57 6.64
C LYS A 79 -10.49 -3.86 6.06
N SER A 80 -10.48 -4.66 5.01
CA SER A 80 -9.26 -5.04 4.34
C SER A 80 -9.46 -5.16 2.83
N THR A 81 -8.41 -4.86 2.08
CA THR A 81 -8.22 -5.37 0.72
C THR A 81 -6.97 -6.23 0.70
N HIS A 82 -6.92 -7.15 -0.25
CA HIS A 82 -5.89 -8.18 -0.35
C HIS A 82 -5.43 -8.31 -1.80
N SER A 83 -4.12 -8.40 -1.97
CA SER A 83 -3.50 -8.70 -3.24
C SER A 83 -2.40 -9.72 -3.03
N GLU A 84 -2.34 -10.71 -3.90
CA GLU A 84 -1.33 -11.75 -3.87
C GLU A 84 -0.92 -12.16 -5.28
N MET A 85 0.26 -12.74 -5.37
CA MET A 85 0.78 -13.39 -6.57
C MET A 85 1.48 -14.70 -6.19
N ALA A 86 1.68 -15.56 -7.20
CA ALA A 86 2.50 -16.76 -7.02
C ALA A 86 3.91 -16.36 -6.57
N SER A 87 4.39 -16.99 -5.49
CA SER A 87 5.68 -16.64 -4.92
C SER A 87 6.81 -16.88 -5.92
N ARG A 88 7.74 -15.94 -5.99
CA ARG A 88 8.97 -16.10 -6.79
C ARG A 88 10.17 -16.55 -5.96
N LEU A 89 9.95 -17.09 -4.76
CA LEU A 89 10.98 -17.65 -3.88
C LEU A 89 12.02 -18.52 -4.61
N ASN A 90 11.62 -19.22 -5.68
CA ASN A 90 12.48 -20.08 -6.50
C ASN A 90 12.80 -19.56 -7.91
N ASN A 91 12.20 -18.43 -8.32
CA ASN A 91 12.23 -17.95 -9.71
C ASN A 91 12.92 -16.58 -9.88
N GLY A 92 13.37 -15.95 -8.80
CA GLY A 92 14.11 -14.69 -8.88
C GLY A 92 14.68 -14.27 -7.52
N PRO A 93 15.72 -13.41 -7.53
CA PRO A 93 16.36 -12.95 -6.30
C PRO A 93 15.49 -11.93 -5.53
N ILE A 94 14.58 -11.25 -6.23
CA ILE A 94 13.64 -10.28 -5.66
C ILE A 94 12.23 -10.46 -6.24
N SER A 95 11.26 -9.81 -5.63
CA SER A 95 9.94 -9.60 -6.19
C SER A 95 9.42 -8.20 -5.91
N VAL A 96 8.66 -7.69 -6.86
CA VAL A 96 8.22 -6.31 -6.88
C VAL A 96 6.73 -6.27 -7.15
N MET A 97 5.99 -5.66 -6.23
CA MET A 97 4.58 -5.35 -6.40
C MET A 97 4.42 -3.84 -6.42
N PHE A 98 3.67 -3.33 -7.38
CA PHE A 98 3.43 -1.90 -7.53
C PHE A 98 1.92 -1.65 -7.58
N ASN A 99 1.49 -0.59 -6.92
CA ASN A 99 0.15 -0.06 -7.05
C ASN A 99 0.25 1.44 -7.35
N GLU A 100 -0.61 1.93 -8.25
CA GLU A 100 -0.65 3.33 -8.65
C GLU A 100 -1.44 4.21 -7.67
N LYS A 101 -2.43 3.63 -6.94
CA LYS A 101 -3.32 4.39 -6.06
C LYS A 101 -3.71 3.58 -4.80
N PRO A 102 -3.17 3.93 -3.60
CA PRO A 102 -2.07 4.86 -3.40
C PRO A 102 -0.78 4.36 -4.07
N ALA A 103 0.10 5.28 -4.47
CA ALA A 103 1.32 4.95 -5.18
C ALA A 103 2.37 4.34 -4.22
N TYR A 104 2.60 3.04 -4.33
CA TYR A 104 3.62 2.35 -3.53
C TYR A 104 4.28 1.20 -4.29
N VAL A 105 5.51 0.91 -3.89
CA VAL A 105 6.27 -0.27 -4.28
C VAL A 105 6.49 -1.15 -3.06
N ILE A 106 6.21 -2.44 -3.19
CA ILE A 106 6.62 -3.46 -2.24
C ILE A 106 7.75 -4.25 -2.89
N LEU A 107 8.89 -4.28 -2.22
CA LEU A 107 10.04 -5.08 -2.61
C LEU A 107 10.22 -6.21 -1.60
N ILE A 108 10.32 -7.45 -2.07
CA ILE A 108 10.68 -8.64 -1.27
C ILE A 108 12.01 -9.18 -1.79
N ILE A 109 12.98 -9.39 -0.91
CA ILE A 109 14.29 -9.96 -1.24
C ILE A 109 14.32 -11.44 -0.80
N HIS A 110 14.32 -12.34 -1.78
CA HIS A 110 14.29 -13.79 -1.56
C HIS A 110 15.67 -14.35 -1.23
N GLU A 111 16.69 -13.85 -1.93
CA GLU A 111 18.03 -14.39 -1.82
C GLU A 111 18.75 -13.89 -0.56
N LYS A 112 19.04 -14.81 0.37
CA LYS A 112 19.70 -14.51 1.65
C LYS A 112 21.04 -13.78 1.50
N VAL A 113 21.82 -14.13 0.47
CA VAL A 113 23.13 -13.51 0.23
C VAL A 113 22.95 -12.07 -0.23
N LEU A 114 22.00 -11.84 -1.15
CA LEU A 114 21.63 -10.50 -1.60
C LEU A 114 21.13 -9.65 -0.42
N LEU A 115 20.15 -10.14 0.35
CA LEU A 115 19.62 -9.45 1.53
C LEU A 115 20.72 -9.05 2.52
N LYS A 116 21.67 -9.95 2.79
CA LYS A 116 22.76 -9.68 3.74
C LYS A 116 23.74 -8.61 3.24
N LYS A 117 24.00 -8.60 1.93
CA LYS A 117 25.00 -7.70 1.32
C LYS A 117 24.44 -6.34 0.98
N THR A 118 23.15 -6.23 0.65
CA THR A 118 22.51 -4.97 0.32
C THR A 118 22.57 -4.00 1.51
N LYS A 119 23.02 -2.78 1.25
CA LYS A 119 23.05 -1.64 2.19
C LYS A 119 22.26 -0.45 1.71
N LYS A 120 22.06 -0.33 0.40
CA LYS A 120 21.22 0.71 -0.18
C LYS A 120 20.39 0.13 -1.30
N ILE A 121 19.13 0.54 -1.35
CA ILE A 121 18.23 0.31 -2.48
C ILE A 121 17.91 1.66 -3.10
N GLN A 122 17.90 1.70 -4.42
CA GLN A 122 17.48 2.84 -5.21
C GLN A 122 16.34 2.42 -6.13
N LEU A 123 15.24 3.16 -6.08
CA LEU A 123 14.08 3.00 -6.95
C LEU A 123 14.02 4.23 -7.85
N LEU A 124 13.98 4.01 -9.16
CA LEU A 124 13.79 5.04 -10.17
C LEU A 124 12.40 4.89 -10.79
N PHE A 125 11.66 5.98 -10.81
CA PHE A 125 10.32 6.04 -11.39
C PHE A 125 10.35 6.78 -12.74
N THR A 126 9.33 6.57 -13.58
CA THR A 126 9.24 7.16 -14.92
C THR A 126 9.13 8.69 -14.94
N ASN A 127 8.81 9.31 -13.80
CA ASN A 127 8.86 10.76 -13.61
C ASN A 127 10.27 11.27 -13.23
N ASN A 128 11.30 10.42 -13.28
CA ASN A 128 12.66 10.65 -12.81
C ASN A 128 12.82 10.84 -11.29
N GLU A 129 11.78 10.53 -10.50
CA GLU A 129 11.91 10.49 -9.04
C GLU A 129 12.80 9.32 -8.64
N ILE A 130 13.73 9.59 -7.72
CA ILE A 130 14.62 8.59 -7.15
C ILE A 130 14.30 8.49 -5.67
N ILE A 131 13.94 7.30 -5.21
CA ILE A 131 13.78 7.00 -3.79
C ILE A 131 14.91 6.07 -3.36
N GLU A 132 15.65 6.48 -2.34
CA GLU A 132 16.70 5.67 -1.74
C GLU A 132 16.29 5.21 -0.34
N SER A 133 16.69 3.99 0.03
CA SER A 133 16.55 3.49 1.40
C SER A 133 17.81 2.74 1.82
N GLU A 134 18.26 3.03 3.04
CA GLU A 134 19.35 2.32 3.73
C GLU A 134 18.83 1.39 4.84
N ASP A 135 17.52 1.45 5.15
CA ASP A 135 16.87 0.53 6.07
C ASP A 135 16.46 -0.74 5.30
N ILE A 136 17.37 -1.71 5.24
CA ILE A 136 17.24 -2.92 4.43
C ILE A 136 16.63 -4.04 5.26
N ASN A 137 15.38 -4.38 4.95
CA ASN A 137 14.65 -5.52 5.50
C ASN A 137 14.29 -6.53 4.39
N LYS A 138 13.83 -7.72 4.79
CA LYS A 138 13.41 -8.75 3.82
C LYS A 138 12.29 -8.25 2.91
N ALA A 139 11.32 -7.54 3.48
CA ALA A 139 10.30 -6.83 2.74
C ALA A 139 10.38 -5.34 3.05
N MET A 140 10.06 -4.50 2.07
CA MET A 140 10.07 -3.06 2.21
C MET A 140 8.88 -2.47 1.47
N ILE A 141 8.21 -1.50 2.11
CA ILE A 141 7.15 -0.71 1.49
C ILE A 141 7.67 0.72 1.28
N VAL A 142 7.78 1.10 0.02
CA VAL A 142 8.23 2.43 -0.41
C VAL A 142 7.02 3.18 -0.95
N LEU A 143 6.68 4.31 -0.32
CA LEU A 143 5.65 5.22 -0.83
C LEU A 143 6.26 6.16 -1.85
N GLN A 144 5.53 6.40 -2.94
CA GLN A 144 5.81 7.54 -3.78
C GLN A 144 5.20 8.79 -3.16
N SER A 145 5.97 9.88 -3.10
CA SER A 145 5.58 11.12 -2.42
C SER A 145 4.59 11.98 -3.21
N ASN A 146 4.39 11.68 -4.49
CA ASN A 146 3.81 12.59 -5.47
C ASN A 146 2.44 12.10 -5.97
N ASP A 147 1.50 13.02 -6.13
CA ASP A 147 0.15 12.74 -6.67
C ASP A 147 0.15 12.40 -8.16
N ASN A 148 1.28 12.55 -8.83
CA ASN A 148 1.44 12.21 -10.23
C ASN A 148 1.66 10.71 -10.40
N ILE A 149 0.78 10.07 -11.17
CA ILE A 149 0.91 8.68 -11.57
C ILE A 149 2.26 8.50 -12.26
N SER A 150 3.12 7.67 -11.70
CA SER A 150 4.34 7.20 -12.34
C SER A 150 4.51 5.74 -12.02
N THR A 151 5.15 5.01 -12.92
CA THR A 151 5.45 3.60 -12.73
C THR A 151 6.90 3.45 -12.31
N LEU A 152 7.19 2.39 -11.57
CA LEU A 152 8.56 2.00 -11.30
C LEU A 152 9.23 1.62 -12.63
N GLU A 153 10.40 2.20 -12.91
CA GLU A 153 11.20 1.92 -14.10
C GLU A 153 12.37 0.98 -13.76
N LYS A 154 13.00 1.19 -12.61
CA LYS A 154 14.21 0.44 -12.25
C LYS A 154 14.42 0.34 -10.74
N ILE A 155 14.95 -0.80 -10.31
CA ILE A 155 15.50 -1.02 -8.97
C ILE A 155 16.98 -1.32 -9.08
N VAL A 156 17.78 -0.74 -8.18
CA VAL A 156 19.19 -1.05 -8.01
C VAL A 156 19.50 -1.32 -6.54
N LEU A 157 20.17 -2.45 -6.27
CA LEU A 157 20.66 -2.82 -4.94
C LEU A 157 22.17 -2.62 -4.90
N PHE A 158 22.67 -1.98 -3.85
CA PHE A 158 24.09 -1.67 -3.65
C PHE A 158 24.62 -2.29 -2.37
N ASP A 159 25.89 -2.66 -2.37
CA ASP A 159 26.64 -3.04 -1.17
C ASP A 159 27.14 -1.83 -0.37
N GLU A 160 27.89 -2.09 0.70
CA GLU A 160 28.48 -1.06 1.57
C GLU A 160 29.51 -0.15 0.87
N ASN A 161 30.09 -0.61 -0.23
CA ASN A 161 31.08 0.13 -1.02
C ASN A 161 30.44 0.90 -2.19
N GLY A 162 29.12 0.85 -2.31
CA GLY A 162 28.39 1.41 -3.44
C GLY A 162 28.52 0.60 -4.74
N GLN A 163 28.97 -0.65 -4.68
CA GLN A 163 28.95 -1.55 -5.83
C GLN A 163 27.53 -2.08 -6.06
N LYS A 164 27.11 -2.13 -7.33
CA LYS A 164 25.82 -2.71 -7.72
C LYS A 164 25.85 -4.22 -7.54
N LEU A 165 24.93 -4.72 -6.72
CA LEU A 165 24.68 -6.15 -6.50
C LEU A 165 23.64 -6.69 -7.47
N LEU A 166 22.61 -5.89 -7.75
CA LEU A 166 21.52 -6.24 -8.65
C LEU A 166 20.94 -4.97 -9.29
N GLU A 167 20.48 -5.11 -10.54
CA GLU A 167 19.72 -4.11 -11.27
C GLU A 167 18.60 -4.80 -12.04
N GLU A 168 17.36 -4.34 -11.87
CA GLU A 168 16.17 -4.87 -12.56
C GLU A 168 15.36 -3.70 -13.15
N GLN A 169 14.91 -3.85 -14.40
CA GLN A 169 14.14 -2.86 -15.15
C GLN A 169 12.72 -3.39 -15.41
N PHE A 170 11.74 -2.50 -15.41
CA PHE A 170 10.30 -2.82 -15.48
C PHE A 170 9.59 -2.08 -16.63
#